data_AF-A0A1F9X7U2-F1
#
_entry.id   AF-A0A1F9X7U2-F1
#
_cell.length_a   1.000
_cell.length_b   1.000
_cell.length_c   1.000
_cell.angle_alpha   90.00
_cell.angle_beta   90.00
_cell.angle_gamma   90.00
#
_symmetry.space_group_name_H-M   'P 1'
#
loop_
_entity.id
_entity.type
_entity.pdbx_description
1 polymer ?
#
loop_
_entity_poly.entity_id
_entity_poly.type
_entity_poly.pdbx_seq_one_letter_code
_entity_poly.pdbx_strand_id
1 'polypeptide(L)'
;MSGRARKIYYAAGAALLAALLFALFAGLASTLTPSFMARMQKKASSAPLIREARKLGLTYEAALGEPMAALGKPVLWCVHISSGQAYCGPGRDRPVDISNLEEMPWELYGRHSGDYECRSALLELTGIKTFDFGGARAVRPQASFIDYR
;
A
#
# COMPACT_ATOMS: atom_id res chain seq x y z
N MET A 1 57.57 -5.65 -27.94
CA MET A 1 57.00 -5.18 -26.65
C MET A 1 57.08 -6.31 -25.64
N SER A 2 57.78 -6.11 -24.51
CA SER A 2 58.01 -7.17 -23.52
C SER A 2 56.72 -7.59 -22.81
N GLY A 3 56.61 -8.87 -22.42
CA GLY A 3 55.41 -9.42 -21.78
C GLY A 3 55.01 -8.73 -20.46
N ARG A 4 55.90 -7.97 -19.84
CA ARG A 4 55.62 -7.12 -18.67
C ARG A 4 54.80 -5.88 -19.02
N ALA A 5 55.11 -5.20 -20.13
CA ALA A 5 54.40 -3.98 -20.53
C ALA A 5 52.92 -4.27 -20.84
N ARG A 6 52.63 -5.35 -21.59
CA ARG A 6 51.24 -5.79 -21.85
C ARG A 6 50.46 -6.05 -20.57
N LYS A 7 51.04 -6.76 -19.59
CA LYS A 7 50.38 -7.05 -18.31
C LYS A 7 50.03 -5.77 -17.52
N ILE A 8 50.91 -4.76 -17.55
CA ILE A 8 50.66 -3.46 -16.91
C ILE A 8 49.51 -2.71 -17.59
N TYR A 9 49.46 -2.69 -18.94
CA TYR A 9 48.35 -2.06 -19.67
C TYR A 9 47.00 -2.75 -19.43
N TYR A 10 46.96 -4.09 -19.40
CA TYR A 10 45.73 -4.81 -19.08
C TYR A 10 45.27 -4.58 -17.62
N ALA A 11 46.20 -4.55 -16.67
CA ALA A 11 45.88 -4.25 -15.27
C ALA A 11 45.35 -2.81 -15.10
N ALA A 12 45.97 -1.84 -15.77
CA ALA A 12 45.52 -0.45 -15.74
C ALA A 12 44.14 -0.29 -16.41
N GLY A 13 43.91 -0.94 -17.55
CA GLY A 13 42.60 -0.95 -18.21
C GLY A 13 41.51 -1.61 -17.38
N ALA A 14 41.81 -2.73 -16.72
CA ALA A 14 40.87 -3.40 -15.82
C ALA A 14 40.53 -2.55 -14.59
N ALA A 15 41.53 -1.85 -14.02
CA ALA A 15 41.31 -0.94 -12.89
C ALA A 15 40.43 0.25 -13.29
N LEU A 16 40.63 0.83 -14.48
CA LEU A 16 39.79 1.91 -15.01
C LEU A 16 38.35 1.45 -15.24
N LEU A 17 38.16 0.25 -15.79
CA LEU A 17 36.83 -0.33 -16.01
C LEU A 17 36.11 -0.62 -14.68
N ALA A 18 36.83 -1.16 -13.69
CA ALA A 18 36.30 -1.43 -12.36
C ALA A 18 35.89 -0.13 -11.64
N ALA A 19 36.69 0.94 -11.75
CA ALA A 19 36.36 2.24 -11.18
C ALA A 19 35.11 2.85 -11.83
N LEU A 20 34.96 2.74 -13.15
CA LEU A 20 33.77 3.20 -13.88
C LEU A 20 32.51 2.42 -13.46
N LEU A 21 32.61 1.09 -13.36
CA LEU A 21 31.50 0.26 -12.88
C LEU A 21 31.13 0.61 -11.44
N PHE A 22 32.11 0.78 -10.55
CA PHE A 22 31.87 1.15 -9.17
C PHE A 22 31.18 2.52 -9.06
N ALA A 23 31.61 3.51 -9.84
CA ALA A 23 30.96 4.82 -9.89
C ALA A 23 29.51 4.72 -10.40
N LEU A 24 29.27 3.89 -11.42
CA LEU A 24 27.92 3.65 -11.96
C LEU A 24 27.01 2.99 -10.91
N PHE A 25 27.48 1.96 -10.24
CA PHE A 25 26.74 1.27 -9.18
C PHE A 25 26.51 2.18 -7.97
N ALA A 26 27.49 2.99 -7.57
CA ALA A 26 27.34 3.96 -6.48
C ALA A 26 26.28 5.03 -6.82
N GLY A 27 26.24 5.51 -8.07
CA GLY A 27 25.22 6.43 -8.55
C GLY A 27 23.82 5.80 -8.60
N LEU A 28 23.69 4.53 -9.00
CA LEU A 28 22.42 3.82 -8.95
C LEU A 28 21.97 3.56 -7.51
N ALA A 29 22.91 3.21 -6.63
CA ALA A 29 22.62 2.98 -5.23
C ALA A 29 22.13 4.26 -4.55
N SER A 30 22.77 5.42 -4.79
CA SER A 30 22.35 6.68 -4.16
C SER A 30 20.95 7.13 -4.60
N THR A 31 20.52 6.77 -5.81
CA THR A 31 19.17 7.08 -6.31
C THR A 31 18.11 6.10 -5.84
N LEU A 32 18.43 4.80 -5.73
CA LEU A 32 17.47 3.75 -5.34
C LEU A 32 17.34 3.58 -3.82
N THR A 33 18.41 3.82 -3.07
CA THR A 33 18.43 3.68 -1.60
C THR A 33 17.36 4.52 -0.89
N PRO A 34 17.14 5.83 -1.20
CA PRO A 34 16.12 6.61 -0.50
C PRO A 34 14.71 6.05 -0.73
N SER A 35 14.38 5.61 -1.95
CA SER A 35 13.08 4.99 -2.25
C SER A 35 12.89 3.68 -1.50
N PHE A 36 13.94 2.86 -1.42
CA PHE A 36 13.91 1.60 -0.69
C PHE A 36 13.78 1.83 0.83
N MET A 37 14.52 2.79 1.37
CA MET A 37 14.45 3.16 2.79
C MET A 37 13.08 3.73 3.14
N ALA A 38 12.49 4.60 2.31
CA ALA A 38 11.15 5.12 2.51
C ALA A 38 10.10 3.98 2.53
N ARG A 39 10.20 3.01 1.62
CA ARG A 39 9.32 1.82 1.63
C ARG A 39 9.50 0.95 2.86
N MET A 40 10.75 0.73 3.29
CA MET A 40 11.08 -0.02 4.50
C MET A 40 10.53 0.68 5.75
N GLN A 41 10.70 2.00 5.85
CA GLN A 41 10.18 2.81 6.94
C GLN A 41 8.65 2.77 6.98
N LYS A 42 7.97 2.94 5.84
CA LYS A 42 6.51 2.82 5.75
C LYS A 42 6.02 1.43 6.18
N LYS A 43 6.69 0.36 5.74
CA LYS A 43 6.38 -1.00 6.15
C LYS A 43 6.62 -1.23 7.65
N ALA A 44 7.67 -0.63 8.21
CA ALA A 44 7.98 -0.73 9.63
C ALA A 44 6.95 0.02 10.49
N SER A 45 6.50 1.20 10.04
CA SER A 45 5.47 1.98 10.74
C SER A 45 4.08 1.34 10.66
N SER A 46 3.73 0.69 9.55
CA SER A 46 2.44 0.00 9.40
C SER A 46 2.39 -1.40 10.04
N ALA A 47 3.53 -2.06 10.24
CA ALA A 47 3.62 -3.39 10.86
C ALA A 47 2.92 -3.55 12.23
N PRO A 48 3.05 -2.64 13.22
CA PRO A 48 2.31 -2.75 14.49
C PRO A 48 0.79 -2.70 14.27
N LEU A 49 0.30 -1.75 13.45
CA LEU A 49 -1.12 -1.59 13.15
C LEU A 49 -1.69 -2.81 12.42
N ILE A 50 -0.92 -3.41 11.50
CA ILE A 50 -1.30 -4.67 10.84
C ILE A 50 -1.43 -5.80 11.84
N ARG A 51 -0.50 -5.91 12.81
CA ARG A 51 -0.58 -6.94 13.84
C ARG A 51 -1.80 -6.73 14.73
N GLU A 52 -2.10 -5.49 15.06
CA GLU A 52 -3.29 -5.13 15.84
C GLU A 52 -4.58 -5.43 15.07
N ALA A 53 -4.71 -4.99 13.82
CA ALA A 53 -5.86 -5.28 12.97
C ALA A 53 -6.12 -6.79 12.83
N ARG A 54 -5.05 -7.60 12.67
CA ARG A 54 -5.17 -9.07 12.63
C ARG A 54 -5.66 -9.67 13.96
N LYS A 55 -5.20 -9.13 15.09
CA LYS A 55 -5.66 -9.57 16.42
C LYS A 55 -7.12 -9.22 16.65
N LEU A 56 -7.53 -8.03 16.22
CA LEU A 56 -8.91 -7.57 16.32
C LEU A 56 -9.84 -8.36 15.41
N GLY A 57 -9.37 -8.74 14.21
CA GLY A 57 -10.15 -9.54 13.27
C GLY A 57 -11.47 -8.89 12.86
N LEU A 58 -11.56 -7.56 12.95
CA LEU A 58 -12.81 -6.83 12.79
C LEU A 58 -13.26 -6.87 11.32
N THR A 59 -14.36 -7.55 11.05
CA THR A 59 -14.94 -7.64 9.70
C THR A 59 -15.80 -6.41 9.40
N TYR A 60 -16.20 -6.26 8.14
CA TYR A 60 -17.11 -5.21 7.70
C TYR A 60 -18.44 -5.27 8.47
N GLU A 61 -19.01 -6.46 8.61
CA GLU A 61 -20.28 -6.69 9.30
C GLU A 61 -20.14 -6.45 10.81
N ALA A 62 -19.03 -6.89 11.42
CA ALA A 62 -18.78 -6.65 12.84
C ALA A 62 -18.65 -5.15 13.15
N ALA A 63 -17.98 -4.39 12.28
CA ALA A 63 -17.85 -2.94 12.41
C ALA A 63 -19.21 -2.22 12.31
N LEU A 64 -20.13 -2.74 11.50
CA LEU A 64 -21.49 -2.22 11.38
C LEU A 64 -22.39 -2.63 12.56
N GLY A 65 -22.20 -3.83 13.09
CA GLY A 65 -22.96 -4.34 14.24
C GLY A 65 -22.62 -3.61 15.54
N GLU A 66 -21.34 -3.27 15.75
CA GLU A 66 -20.86 -2.57 16.94
C GLU A 66 -20.01 -1.31 16.61
N PRO A 67 -20.63 -0.24 16.06
CA PRO A 67 -19.92 0.96 15.61
C PRO A 67 -18.99 1.60 16.63
N MET A 68 -19.46 1.73 17.87
CA MET A 68 -18.72 2.41 18.94
C MET A 68 -17.50 1.60 19.38
N ALA A 69 -17.59 0.27 19.34
CA ALA A 69 -16.47 -0.61 19.66
C ALA A 69 -15.46 -0.67 18.50
N ALA A 70 -15.87 -0.34 17.28
CA ALA A 70 -15.05 -0.38 16.08
C ALA A 70 -14.27 0.91 15.81
N LEU A 71 -14.73 2.05 16.35
CA LEU A 71 -14.18 3.37 16.07
C LEU A 71 -12.74 3.54 16.61
N GLY A 72 -11.88 4.17 15.81
CA GLY A 72 -10.45 4.38 16.07
C GLY A 72 -9.60 3.11 15.98
N LYS A 73 -10.17 1.98 15.55
CA LYS A 73 -9.42 0.72 15.45
C LYS A 73 -8.90 0.48 14.04
N PRO A 74 -7.68 -0.08 13.91
CA PRO A 74 -7.16 -0.50 12.63
C PRO A 74 -7.85 -1.77 12.15
N VAL A 75 -8.17 -1.84 10.86
CA VAL A 75 -8.80 -2.98 10.19
C VAL A 75 -8.03 -3.38 8.95
N LEU A 76 -8.11 -4.66 8.58
CA LEU A 76 -7.54 -5.18 7.34
C LEU A 76 -8.66 -5.73 6.49
N TRP A 77 -9.09 -4.96 5.49
CA TRP A 77 -10.19 -5.31 4.61
C TRP A 77 -9.71 -5.47 3.17
N CYS A 78 -10.36 -6.37 2.43
CA CYS A 78 -10.17 -6.43 0.99
C CYS A 78 -10.91 -5.26 0.37
N VAL A 79 -10.23 -4.32 -0.28
CA VAL A 79 -10.84 -3.11 -0.82
C VAL A 79 -10.49 -2.94 -2.30
N HIS A 80 -11.42 -2.38 -3.06
CA HIS A 80 -11.16 -1.85 -4.40
C HIS A 80 -11.89 -0.53 -4.62
N ILE A 81 -11.47 0.20 -5.64
CA ILE A 81 -12.06 1.47 -6.06
C ILE A 81 -12.80 1.26 -7.38
N SER A 82 -14.02 1.77 -7.44
CA SER A 82 -14.83 1.79 -8.65
C SER A 82 -15.62 3.09 -8.72
N SER A 83 -15.59 3.77 -9.87
CA SER A 83 -16.36 5.01 -10.10
C SER A 83 -16.14 6.08 -9.03
N GLY A 84 -14.91 6.20 -8.52
CA GLY A 84 -14.56 7.18 -7.48
C GLY A 84 -15.01 6.83 -6.07
N GLN A 85 -15.43 5.58 -5.82
CA GLN A 85 -15.86 5.11 -4.51
C GLN A 85 -15.15 3.80 -4.13
N ALA A 86 -14.86 3.63 -2.84
CA ALA A 86 -14.27 2.41 -2.30
C ALA A 86 -15.34 1.39 -1.86
N TYR A 87 -15.04 0.11 -2.04
CA TYR A 87 -15.90 -1.02 -1.67
C TYR A 87 -15.09 -2.11 -0.98
N CYS A 88 -15.70 -2.74 0.03
CA CYS A 88 -15.13 -3.88 0.75
C CYS A 88 -15.57 -5.20 0.09
N GLY A 89 -14.61 -6.08 -0.20
CA GLY A 89 -14.84 -7.37 -0.85
C GLY A 89 -14.95 -7.29 -2.38
N PRO A 90 -15.33 -8.40 -3.02
CA PRO A 90 -15.62 -8.43 -4.45
C PRO A 90 -17.00 -7.83 -4.72
N GLY A 91 -17.07 -6.76 -5.52
CA GLY A 91 -18.34 -6.14 -5.94
C GLY A 91 -18.73 -4.84 -5.21
N ARG A 92 -19.94 -4.34 -5.45
CA ARG A 92 -20.35 -2.96 -5.08
C ARG A 92 -21.38 -2.88 -3.94
N ASP A 93 -21.68 -3.99 -3.29
CA ASP A 93 -22.70 -4.11 -2.24
C ASP A 93 -22.25 -3.53 -0.89
N ARG A 94 -20.94 -3.44 -0.64
CA ARG A 94 -20.36 -3.01 0.65
C ARG A 94 -19.55 -1.73 0.49
N PRO A 95 -20.20 -0.57 0.31
CA PRO A 95 -19.49 0.68 0.17
C PRO A 95 -18.74 1.04 1.48
N VAL A 96 -17.59 1.67 1.33
CA VAL A 96 -16.81 2.27 2.42
C VAL A 96 -16.52 3.72 2.03
N ASP A 97 -16.73 4.65 2.95
CA ASP A 97 -16.38 6.07 2.76
C ASP A 97 -14.93 6.27 3.22
N ILE A 98 -14.03 6.60 2.30
CA ILE A 98 -12.61 6.79 2.61
C ILE A 98 -12.31 8.29 2.63
N SER A 99 -11.88 8.81 3.77
CA SER A 99 -11.67 10.26 3.95
C SER A 99 -10.50 10.83 3.15
N ASN A 100 -9.48 10.01 2.86
CA ASN A 100 -8.27 10.34 2.11
C ASN A 100 -8.14 9.42 0.87
N LEU A 101 -9.20 9.38 0.06
CA LEU A 101 -9.28 8.51 -1.13
C LEU A 101 -8.14 8.76 -2.12
N GLU A 102 -7.65 10.00 -2.20
CA GLU A 102 -6.52 10.44 -3.03
C GLU A 102 -5.18 9.80 -2.64
N GLU A 103 -5.03 9.32 -1.41
CA GLU A 103 -3.84 8.60 -0.97
C GLU A 103 -3.88 7.11 -1.36
N MET A 104 -5.03 6.63 -1.83
CA MET A 104 -5.15 5.25 -2.24
C MET A 104 -4.43 5.01 -3.58
N PRO A 105 -3.62 3.94 -3.67
CA PRO A 105 -2.90 3.58 -4.88
C PRO A 105 -3.84 3.26 -6.06
N TRP A 106 -3.38 3.55 -7.28
CA TRP A 106 -4.12 3.24 -8.51
C TRP A 106 -4.31 1.72 -8.70
N GLU A 107 -3.45 0.90 -8.09
CA GLU A 107 -3.53 -0.56 -8.08
C GLU A 107 -4.79 -1.14 -7.41
N LEU A 108 -5.53 -0.30 -6.66
CA LEU A 108 -6.82 -0.66 -6.08
C LEU A 108 -7.99 -0.38 -7.02
N TYR A 109 -7.78 0.29 -8.15
CA TYR A 109 -8.82 0.45 -9.17
C TYR A 109 -9.02 -0.88 -9.90
N GLY A 110 -10.28 -1.25 -10.12
CA GLY A 110 -10.62 -2.51 -10.80
C GLY A 110 -9.90 -2.66 -12.15
N ARG A 111 -9.51 -3.88 -12.49
CA ARG A 111 -8.95 -4.16 -13.83
C ARG A 111 -10.03 -3.95 -14.89
N HIS A 112 -9.60 -3.54 -16.09
CA HIS A 112 -10.47 -3.37 -17.26
C HIS A 112 -11.29 -4.64 -17.63
N SER A 113 -10.92 -5.83 -17.11
CA SER A 113 -11.62 -7.10 -17.38
C SER A 113 -12.98 -7.25 -16.69
N GLY A 114 -13.38 -6.32 -15.80
CA GLY A 114 -14.66 -6.40 -15.09
C GLY A 114 -14.64 -7.29 -13.84
N ASP A 115 -13.52 -7.99 -13.59
CA ASP A 115 -13.29 -8.71 -12.34
C ASP A 115 -12.86 -7.71 -11.25
N TYR A 116 -13.71 -7.52 -10.24
CA TYR A 116 -13.40 -6.69 -9.07
C TYR A 116 -12.38 -7.40 -8.16
N GLU A 117 -11.12 -7.43 -8.57
CA GLU A 117 -10.00 -7.84 -7.71
C GLU A 117 -9.83 -6.79 -6.60
N CYS A 118 -10.20 -7.14 -5.37
CA CYS A 118 -9.88 -6.34 -4.19
C CYS A 118 -8.50 -6.72 -3.63
N ARG A 119 -7.81 -5.78 -2.98
CA ARG A 119 -6.53 -6.03 -2.28
C ARG A 119 -6.67 -5.73 -0.81
N SER A 120 -5.78 -6.31 0.01
CA SER A 120 -5.84 -6.11 1.45
C SER A 120 -5.33 -4.70 1.80
N ALA A 121 -6.24 -3.82 2.21
CA ALA A 121 -5.94 -2.48 2.69
C ALA A 121 -5.98 -2.45 4.22
N LEU A 122 -4.97 -1.81 4.81
CA LEU A 122 -4.97 -1.37 6.19
C LEU A 122 -5.68 -0.03 6.27
N LEU A 123 -6.79 0.01 7.00
CA LEU A 123 -7.59 1.19 7.23
C LEU A 123 -7.74 1.44 8.73
N GLU A 124 -8.12 2.64 9.12
CA GLU A 124 -8.60 2.96 10.47
C GLU A 124 -10.05 3.42 10.38
N LEU A 125 -10.93 2.85 11.20
CA LEU A 125 -12.33 3.25 11.21
C LEU A 125 -12.50 4.58 11.92
N THR A 126 -12.95 5.59 11.21
CA THR A 126 -13.11 6.95 11.73
C THR A 126 -14.54 7.27 12.14
N GLY A 127 -15.51 6.51 11.63
CA GLY A 127 -16.91 6.72 11.95
C GLY A 127 -17.85 5.79 11.22
N ILE A 128 -19.15 6.00 11.44
CA ILE A 128 -20.22 5.37 10.68
C ILE A 128 -21.17 6.47 10.21
N LYS A 129 -21.48 6.47 8.91
CA LYS A 129 -22.44 7.40 8.30
C LYS A 129 -23.77 6.70 8.09
N THR A 130 -24.83 7.31 8.58
CA THR A 130 -26.20 6.84 8.38
C THR A 130 -26.91 7.72 7.35
N PHE A 131 -27.59 7.09 6.41
CA PHE A 131 -28.44 7.76 5.43
C PHE A 131 -29.88 7.32 5.67
N ASP A 132 -30.83 8.25 5.63
CA ASP A 132 -32.25 8.00 5.77
C ASP A 132 -32.97 8.41 4.48
N PHE A 133 -33.69 7.47 3.87
CA PHE A 133 -34.46 7.68 2.65
C PHE A 133 -35.88 7.15 2.86
N GLY A 134 -36.79 8.03 3.27
CA GLY A 134 -38.21 7.71 3.37
C GLY A 134 -38.52 6.54 4.32
N GLY A 135 -37.76 6.38 5.40
CA GLY A 135 -37.92 5.29 6.38
C GLY A 135 -37.00 4.09 6.15
N ALA A 136 -36.27 4.03 5.04
CA ALA A 136 -35.16 3.10 4.86
C ALA A 136 -33.85 3.71 5.36
N ARG A 137 -33.18 3.05 6.31
CA ARG A 137 -31.88 3.47 6.85
C ARG A 137 -30.75 2.65 6.21
N ALA A 138 -29.83 3.33 5.53
CA ALA A 138 -28.57 2.74 5.08
C ALA A 138 -27.44 3.16 6.01
N VAL A 139 -26.51 2.24 6.26
CA VAL A 139 -25.36 2.47 7.16
C VAL A 139 -24.08 2.18 6.38
N ARG A 140 -23.09 3.07 6.51
CA ARG A 140 -21.82 2.96 5.79
C ARG A 140 -20.65 3.23 6.72
N PRO A 141 -19.61 2.37 6.75
CA PRO A 141 -18.40 2.68 7.48
C PRO A 141 -17.65 3.84 6.85
N GLN A 142 -17.11 4.71 7.70
CA GLN A 142 -16.12 5.71 7.34
C GLN A 142 -14.76 5.27 7.84
N ALA A 143 -13.75 5.38 6.99
CA ALA A 143 -12.40 4.98 7.32
C ALA A 143 -11.37 5.93 6.70
N SER A 144 -10.17 5.95 7.27
CA SER A 144 -8.97 6.52 6.65
C SER A 144 -8.09 5.39 6.12
N PHE A 145 -7.53 5.58 4.94
CA PHE A 145 -6.54 4.70 4.35
C PHE A 145 -5.17 4.92 5.00
N ILE A 146 -4.46 3.83 5.31
CA ILE A 146 -3.12 3.89 5.91
C ILE A 146 -2.10 3.23 4.97
N ASP A 147 -2.38 1.99 4.55
CA ASP A 147 -1.45 1.21 3.74
C ASP A 147 -2.18 0.09 2.97
N TYR A 148 -1.51 -0.58 2.05
CA TYR A 148 -2.07 -1.70 1.29
C TYR A 148 -1.04 -2.82 1.03
N ARG A 149 -1.54 -4.03 0.74
CA ARG A 149 -0.74 -5.21 0.37
C ARG A 149 -1.40 -6.02 -0.74
#